data_AF-A0A1H8SU81-F1
#
_entry.id   AF-A0A1H8SU81-F1
#
_cell.length_a   1.000
_cell.length_b   1.000
_cell.length_c   1.000
_cell.angle_alpha   90.00
_cell.angle_beta   90.00
_cell.angle_gamma   90.00
#
_symmetry.space_group_name_H-M   'P 1'
#
loop_
_entity.id
_entity.type
_entity.pdbx_description
1 polymer ?
#
loop_
_entity_poly.entity_id
_entity_poly.type
_entity_poly.pdbx_seq_one_letter_code
_entity_poly.pdbx_strand_id
1 'polypeptide(L)'
;MERIVTVVPEAGLHARPAAKFVETAGEFDADVTIAPADGSRDPVNAGSMLAVTALGVPSGTEVRLIAEGDDAEAALGALEEVLSTPEDGE
;
A
#
# COMPACT_ATOMS: atom_id res chain seq x y z
N MET A 1 -6.33 8.74 -9.72
CA MET A 1 -5.07 9.42 -9.31
C MET A 1 -4.04 8.36 -9.00
N GLU A 2 -2.74 8.66 -9.11
CA GLU A 2 -1.68 7.69 -8.78
C GLU A 2 -0.52 8.34 -8.02
N ARG A 3 0.21 7.52 -7.26
CA ARG A 3 1.40 7.94 -6.52
C ARG A 3 2.41 6.80 -6.41
N ILE A 4 3.70 7.11 -6.53
CA ILE A 4 4.79 6.18 -6.27
C ILE A 4 5.31 6.42 -4.85
N VAL A 5 5.44 5.35 -4.06
CA VAL A 5 5.85 5.39 -2.66
C VAL A 5 6.92 4.33 -2.39
N THR A 6 7.97 4.69 -1.65
CA THR A 6 8.98 3.73 -1.19
C THR A 6 8.50 3.05 0.08
N VAL A 7 8.52 1.71 0.10
CA VAL A 7 8.18 0.92 1.29
C VAL A 7 9.33 0.99 2.30
N VAL A 8 9.13 1.67 3.41
CA VAL A 8 10.10 1.84 4.50
C VAL A 8 10.03 0.72 5.55
N PRO A 9 8.86 0.21 5.99
CA PRO A 9 8.77 -0.86 6.98
C PRO A 9 9.73 -2.02 6.71
N GLU A 10 10.52 -2.42 7.72
CA GLU A 10 11.56 -3.44 7.55
C GLU A 10 10.99 -4.80 7.11
N ALA A 11 9.78 -5.15 7.59
CA ALA A 11 9.08 -6.37 7.19
C ALA A 11 8.49 -6.32 5.76
N GLY A 12 8.50 -5.15 5.10
CA GLY A 12 7.75 -4.90 3.88
C GLY A 12 6.25 -5.12 4.05
N LEU A 13 5.54 -5.47 2.97
CA LEU A 13 4.09 -5.67 2.95
C LEU A 13 3.66 -7.11 3.28
N HIS A 14 4.09 -7.66 4.43
CA HIS A 14 3.77 -9.05 4.81
C HIS A 14 3.21 -9.24 6.23
N ALA A 15 3.53 -8.34 7.17
CA ALA A 15 3.22 -8.49 8.60
C ALA A 15 2.25 -7.39 9.10
N ARG A 16 2.54 -6.79 10.26
CA ARG A 16 1.80 -5.65 10.81
C ARG A 16 1.63 -4.48 9.81
N PRO A 17 2.61 -4.12 8.94
CA PRO A 17 2.42 -3.05 7.96
C PRO A 17 1.35 -3.38 6.94
N ALA A 18 1.29 -4.64 6.50
CA ALA A 18 0.27 -5.08 5.56
C ALA A 18 -1.12 -5.05 6.21
N ALA A 19 -1.25 -5.46 7.47
CA ALA A 19 -2.50 -5.35 8.20
C ALA A 19 -2.97 -3.90 8.31
N LYS A 20 -2.08 -2.99 8.74
CA LYS A 20 -2.39 -1.55 8.84
C LYS A 20 -2.72 -0.94 7.47
N PHE A 21 -1.96 -1.28 6.43
CA PHE A 21 -2.19 -0.80 5.07
C PHE A 21 -3.57 -1.24 4.55
N VAL A 22 -3.92 -2.51 4.73
CA VAL A 22 -5.20 -3.06 4.29
C VAL A 22 -6.36 -2.47 5.09
N GLU A 23 -6.21 -2.31 6.40
CA GLU A 23 -7.19 -1.65 7.26
C GLU A 23 -7.43 -0.22 6.77
N THR A 24 -6.36 0.57 6.61
CA THR A 24 -6.43 1.95 6.11
C THR A 24 -7.05 2.04 4.71
N ALA A 25 -6.74 1.11 3.80
CA ALA A 25 -7.37 1.09 2.48
C ALA A 25 -8.88 0.86 2.56
N GLY A 26 -9.35 0.09 3.55
CA GLY A 26 -10.76 -0.17 3.79
C GLY A 26 -11.54 0.95 4.50
N GLU A 27 -10.86 2.01 4.96
CA GLU A 27 -11.51 3.18 5.58
C GLU A 27 -12.11 4.16 4.55
N PHE A 28 -11.79 4.00 3.27
CA PHE A 28 -12.20 4.91 2.20
C PHE A 28 -13.16 4.24 1.20
N ASP A 29 -14.08 5.02 0.64
CA ASP A 29 -14.97 4.57 -0.45
C ASP A 29 -14.27 4.52 -1.83
N ALA A 30 -13.03 5.05 -1.93
CA ALA A 30 -12.25 5.01 -3.17
C ALA A 30 -11.81 3.57 -3.51
N ASP A 31 -11.86 3.20 -4.79
CA ASP A 31 -11.23 1.97 -5.26
C ASP A 31 -9.72 2.17 -5.30
N VAL A 32 -8.98 1.42 -4.49
CA VAL A 32 -7.52 1.54 -4.38
C VAL A 32 -6.83 0.25 -4.79
N THR A 33 -5.83 0.39 -5.66
CA THR A 33 -4.96 -0.70 -6.07
C THR A 33 -3.49 -0.38 -5.84
N ILE A 34 -2.68 -1.44 -5.71
CA ILE A 34 -1.24 -1.38 -5.49
C ILE A 34 -0.50 -2.37 -6.41
N ALA A 35 0.65 -1.96 -6.95
CA ALA A 35 1.57 -2.80 -7.71
C ALA A 35 3.04 -2.38 -7.49
N PRO A 36 4.03 -3.25 -7.79
CA PRO A 36 5.42 -2.84 -7.93
C PRO A 36 5.57 -1.74 -8.98
N ALA A 37 6.32 -0.67 -8.69
CA ALA A 37 6.47 0.46 -9.59
C ALA A 37 7.22 0.09 -10.89
N ASP A 38 8.07 -0.93 -10.84
CA ASP A 38 8.80 -1.46 -11.99
C ASP A 38 7.94 -2.28 -12.97
N GLY A 39 6.68 -2.56 -12.62
CA GLY A 39 5.74 -3.27 -13.48
C GLY A 39 5.91 -4.80 -13.50
N SER A 40 6.69 -5.39 -12.60
CA SER A 40 6.85 -6.85 -12.50
C SER A 40 5.57 -7.62 -12.17
N ARG A 41 4.53 -6.95 -11.65
CA ARG A 41 3.25 -7.58 -11.30
C ARG A 41 2.08 -6.64 -11.60
N ASP A 42 0.94 -7.24 -11.91
CA ASP A 42 -0.32 -6.53 -12.11
C ASP A 42 -0.81 -5.86 -10.81
N PRO A 43 -1.57 -4.74 -10.91
CA PRO A 43 -2.22 -4.11 -9.77
C PRO A 43 -3.19 -5.06 -9.08
N VAL A 44 -3.17 -5.06 -7.75
CA VAL A 44 -4.11 -5.80 -6.91
C VAL A 44 -4.88 -4.86 -5.98
N ASN A 45 -6.04 -5.30 -5.52
CA ASN A 45 -6.87 -4.54 -4.58
C ASN A 45 -6.14 -4.33 -3.25
N ALA A 46 -6.00 -3.07 -2.83
CA ALA A 46 -5.26 -2.67 -1.63
C ALA A 46 -5.96 -3.06 -0.31
N GLY A 47 -7.28 -3.25 -0.33
CA GLY A 47 -8.08 -3.75 0.80
C GLY A 47 -8.07 -5.27 0.95
N SER A 48 -7.33 -6.01 0.11
CA SER A 48 -7.26 -7.47 0.20
C SER A 48 -5.95 -7.94 0.82
N MET A 49 -5.99 -8.36 2.10
CA MET A 49 -4.81 -8.86 2.82
C MET A 49 -4.10 -10.01 2.07
N LEU A 50 -4.87 -10.93 1.48
CA LEU A 50 -4.29 -12.03 0.71
C LEU A 50 -3.54 -11.52 -0.54
N ALA A 51 -4.14 -10.57 -1.28
CA ALA A 51 -3.52 -10.07 -2.51
C ALA A 51 -2.29 -9.20 -2.21
N VAL A 52 -2.38 -8.32 -1.21
CA VAL A 52 -1.29 -7.44 -0.78
C VAL A 52 -0.09 -8.26 -0.28
N THR A 53 -0.31 -9.23 0.61
CA THR A 53 0.81 -10.08 1.09
C THR A 53 1.39 -10.96 -0.02
N ALA A 54 0.56 -11.41 -0.97
CA ALA A 54 1.03 -12.15 -2.13
C ALA A 54 1.94 -11.32 -3.05
N LEU A 55 1.85 -9.97 -3.07
CA LEU A 55 2.72 -9.11 -3.88
C LEU A 55 4.21 -9.23 -3.51
N GLY A 56 4.54 -9.71 -2.32
CA GLY A 56 5.93 -10.03 -2.03
C GLY A 56 6.84 -8.80 -1.90
N VAL A 57 6.32 -7.60 -1.58
CA VAL A 57 7.06 -6.33 -1.66
C VAL A 57 7.97 -6.15 -0.44
N PRO A 58 9.31 -6.15 -0.62
CA PRO A 58 10.25 -5.94 0.48
C PRO A 58 10.47 -4.46 0.76
N SER A 59 11.05 -4.16 1.93
CA SER A 59 11.56 -2.83 2.27
C SER A 59 12.52 -2.28 1.19
N GLY A 60 12.51 -0.97 0.99
CA GLY A 60 13.30 -0.25 -0.01
C GLY A 60 12.75 -0.32 -1.43
N THR A 61 11.62 -1.02 -1.66
CA THR A 61 11.00 -1.13 -2.98
C THR A 61 10.01 0.00 -3.22
N GLU A 62 9.94 0.49 -4.45
CA GLU A 62 8.91 1.43 -4.89
C GLU A 62 7.65 0.70 -5.34
N VAL A 63 6.51 1.15 -4.84
CA VAL A 63 5.18 0.69 -5.26
C VAL A 63 4.39 1.83 -5.86
N ARG A 64 3.52 1.51 -6.82
CA ARG A 64 2.54 2.43 -7.38
C ARG A 64 1.19 2.17 -6.73
N LEU A 65 0.66 3.20 -6.08
CA LEU A 65 -0.71 3.27 -5.58
C LEU A 65 -1.57 3.97 -6.64
N ILE A 66 -2.75 3.43 -6.92
CA ILE A 66 -3.74 4.04 -7.80
C ILE A 66 -5.06 4.09 -7.04
N ALA A 67 -5.69 5.26 -6.99
CA ALA A 67 -6.98 5.45 -6.34
C ALA A 67 -7.98 6.16 -7.25
N GLU A 68 -9.22 5.69 -7.27
CA GLU A 68 -10.32 6.27 -8.05
C GLU A 68 -11.56 6.44 -7.15
N GLY A 69 -12.14 7.65 -7.12
CA GLY A 69 -13.26 8.00 -6.26
C GLY A 69 -13.12 9.39 -5.64
N ASP A 70 -14.15 9.84 -4.93
CA ASP A 70 -14.19 11.17 -4.30
C ASP A 70 -13.11 11.35 -3.23
N ASP A 71 -12.81 10.31 -2.44
CA ASP A 71 -11.79 10.33 -1.38
C ASP A 71 -10.41 9.83 -1.83
N ALA A 72 -10.16 9.71 -3.14
CA ALA A 72 -8.94 9.12 -3.67
C ALA A 72 -7.65 9.86 -3.23
N GLU A 73 -7.68 11.18 -3.07
CA GLU A 73 -6.50 11.94 -2.61
C GLU A 73 -6.19 11.65 -1.13
N ALA A 74 -7.23 11.59 -0.30
CA ALA A 74 -7.10 11.27 1.11
C ALA A 74 -6.62 9.83 1.32
N ALA A 75 -7.17 8.88 0.55
CA ALA A 75 -6.76 7.48 0.57
C ALA A 75 -5.27 7.32 0.21
N LEU A 76 -4.81 7.97 -0.86
CA LEU A 76 -3.40 7.93 -1.26
C LEU A 76 -2.48 8.53 -0.19
N GLY A 77 -2.89 9.62 0.47
CA GLY A 77 -2.11 10.24 1.54
C GLY A 77 -1.96 9.33 2.77
N ALA A 78 -3.07 8.73 3.22
CA ALA A 78 -3.04 7.83 4.38
C ALA A 78 -2.22 6.57 4.11
N LEU A 79 -2.37 5.98 2.92
CA LEU A 79 -1.62 4.78 2.53
C LEU A 79 -0.12 5.07 2.32
N GLU A 80 0.23 6.23 1.76
CA GLU A 80 1.61 6.68 1.69
C GLU A 80 2.24 6.77 3.09
N GLU A 81 1.51 7.34 4.06
CA GLU A 81 2.01 7.47 5.43
C GLU A 81 2.33 6.11 6.04
N VAL A 82 1.45 5.12 5.84
CA VAL A 82 1.69 3.74 6.30
C VAL A 82 2.94 3.14 5.67
N LEU A 83 3.14 3.34 4.37
CA LEU A 83 4.28 2.77 3.64
C LEU A 83 5.60 3.51 3.87
N SER A 84 5.55 4.81 4.18
CA SER A 84 6.75 5.65 4.34
C SER A 84 7.22 5.76 5.79
N THR A 85 6.44 5.26 6.74
CA THR A 85 6.77 5.28 8.17
C THR A 85 7.38 3.94 8.59
N PRO A 86 8.56 3.92 9.24
CA PRO A 86 9.11 2.68 9.80
C PRO A 86 8.19 2.12 10.89
N GLU A 87 8.17 0.80 11.06
CA GLU A 87 7.45 0.21 12.19
C GLU A 87 8.12 0.62 13.50
N ASP A 88 7.36 1.19 14.44
CA ASP A 88 7.85 1.37 15.80
C ASP A 88 7.91 -0.03 16.43
N GLY A 89 9.13 -0.53 16.61
CA GLY A 89 9.37 -1.76 17.34
C GLY A 89 9.06 -1.53 18.81
N GLU A 90 7.98 -2.11 19.32
CA GLU A 90 7.81 -2.35 20.76
C GLU A 90 8.84 -3.37 21.26
#